data_AF-A0A1V3NDM8-F1
#
_entry.id   AF-A0A1V3NDM8-F1
#
_cell.length_a   1.000
_cell.length_b   1.000
_cell.length_c   1.000
_cell.angle_alpha   90.00
_cell.angle_beta   90.00
_cell.angle_gamma   90.00
#
_symmetry.space_group_name_H-M   'P 1'
#
loop_
_entity.id
_entity.type
_entity.pdbx_description
1 polymer ?
#
loop_
_entity_poly.entity_id
_entity_poly.type
_entity_poly.pdbx_seq_one_letter_code
_entity_poly.pdbx_strand_id
1 'polypeptide(L)'
;MPSGPREIVTPFRPIPLEVPEGMKPNEFFNSTENLTDLAHNNGLLVNPENLLLYRKALGHSTEFDTSIIYNTSKCVLDPLARPVRRTQVPEHVRHAWNRMNVILIDYMLEQYPDPGEHLILAGEASLDATWPLTAPGVPSIRMLHNHFIVFPMNDLRDAPLADPNNPNLTDGGQHSLFQAYMRDVYREFFTRALDLKVLRPAADADARIDLTGYPQGLPSWEIQGGTEALKEVRFWKEYDAILEGFLDFYRTFFTQVSTRGAQMPEGVYFPEAVEEVLLFNNDFLGTAKKVRDRCITDARYAHAIRWQPAFKQLIYRNDDGKLIVTISQNSIGNAITELLGVVVKRIPDAEAYERFEPKLIEQLLEVRRRLIEADLGDGIATAYWGEE
;
A
#
# COMPACT_ATOMS: atom_id res chain seq x y z
N MET A 1 -9.57 -27.20 -2.13
CA MET A 1 -9.37 -26.41 -3.37
C MET A 1 -7.87 -26.22 -3.58
N PRO A 2 -7.36 -26.06 -4.82
CA PRO A 2 -5.95 -25.76 -5.02
C PRO A 2 -5.62 -24.36 -4.46
N SER A 3 -4.57 -24.28 -3.64
CA SER A 3 -4.00 -23.01 -3.16
C SER A 3 -3.35 -22.26 -4.31
N GLY A 4 -3.53 -20.94 -4.37
CA GLY A 4 -2.85 -20.09 -5.36
C GLY A 4 -3.51 -18.72 -5.52
N PRO A 5 -2.82 -17.74 -6.12
CA PRO A 5 -3.35 -16.39 -6.29
C PRO A 5 -4.67 -16.43 -7.10
N ARG A 6 -5.58 -15.51 -6.79
CA ARG A 6 -6.94 -15.46 -7.34
C ARG A 6 -7.12 -14.23 -8.22
N GLU A 7 -7.72 -14.39 -9.40
CA GLU A 7 -8.11 -13.27 -10.26
C GLU A 7 -9.61 -13.02 -10.15
N ILE A 8 -9.98 -11.89 -9.56
CA ILE A 8 -11.38 -11.45 -9.45
C ILE A 8 -11.71 -10.40 -10.49
N VAL A 9 -13.00 -10.29 -10.82
CA VAL A 9 -13.53 -9.25 -11.69
C VAL A 9 -14.39 -8.29 -10.89
N THR A 10 -14.00 -7.02 -10.85
CA THR A 10 -14.71 -5.96 -10.14
C THR A 10 -15.28 -4.98 -11.16
N PRO A 11 -16.62 -4.86 -11.26
CA PRO A 11 -17.22 -3.88 -12.17
C PRO A 11 -17.02 -2.46 -11.62
N PHE A 12 -17.04 -1.46 -12.50
CA PHE A 12 -16.98 -0.06 -12.12
C PHE A 12 -17.90 0.80 -12.99
N ARG A 13 -18.37 1.92 -12.41
CA ARG A 13 -19.01 3.00 -13.18
C ARG A 13 -17.92 3.87 -13.83
N PRO A 14 -17.93 4.08 -15.16
CA PRO A 14 -16.96 4.96 -15.82
C PRO A 14 -16.92 6.36 -15.18
N ILE A 15 -15.71 6.87 -14.96
CA ILE A 15 -15.51 8.23 -14.43
C ILE A 15 -15.91 9.22 -15.53
N PRO A 16 -16.80 10.20 -15.26
CA PRO A 16 -17.34 11.11 -16.26
C PRO A 16 -16.37 12.26 -16.58
N LEU A 17 -15.08 11.94 -16.76
CA LEU A 17 -14.05 12.90 -17.11
C LEU A 17 -13.44 12.56 -18.48
N GLU A 18 -13.35 13.56 -19.34
CA GLU A 18 -12.64 13.44 -20.61
C GLU A 18 -11.14 13.67 -20.38
N VAL A 19 -10.31 12.72 -20.79
CA VAL A 19 -8.86 12.89 -20.75
C VAL A 19 -8.49 13.92 -21.81
N PRO A 20 -7.83 15.05 -21.45
CA PRO A 20 -7.45 16.08 -22.40
C PRO A 20 -6.57 15.54 -23.54
N GLU A 21 -6.70 16.14 -24.73
CA GLU A 21 -5.89 15.78 -25.88
C GLU A 21 -4.38 15.83 -25.56
N GLY A 22 -3.66 14.76 -25.88
CA GLY A 22 -2.22 14.64 -25.64
C GLY A 22 -1.84 14.09 -24.25
N MET A 23 -2.79 13.85 -23.36
CA MET A 23 -2.55 13.26 -22.03
C MET A 23 -2.90 11.77 -22.01
N LYS A 24 -2.12 10.97 -21.27
CA LYS A 24 -2.48 9.57 -21.01
C LYS A 24 -3.48 9.48 -19.84
N PRO A 25 -4.37 8.48 -19.81
CA PRO A 25 -5.32 8.31 -18.70
C PRO A 25 -4.66 8.26 -17.32
N ASN A 26 -3.54 7.54 -17.19
CA ASN A 26 -2.83 7.43 -15.90
C ASN A 26 -2.18 8.74 -15.45
N GLU A 27 -1.82 9.64 -16.36
CA GLU A 27 -1.35 10.99 -16.01
C GLU A 27 -2.52 11.83 -15.50
N PHE A 28 -3.65 11.78 -16.22
CA PHE A 28 -4.84 12.59 -15.94
C PHE A 28 -5.52 12.19 -14.62
N PHE A 29 -5.70 10.90 -14.37
CA PHE A 29 -6.31 10.41 -13.12
C PHE A 29 -5.41 10.61 -11.89
N ASN A 30 -4.18 11.08 -12.09
CA ASN A 30 -3.32 11.60 -11.02
C ASN A 30 -3.09 13.11 -11.19
N SER A 31 -4.16 13.88 -11.32
CA SER A 31 -4.14 15.34 -11.47
C SER A 31 -5.03 16.05 -10.45
N THR A 32 -4.87 17.37 -10.33
CA THR A 32 -5.70 18.21 -9.45
C THR A 32 -7.16 18.15 -9.88
N GLU A 33 -7.41 18.01 -11.17
CA GLU A 33 -8.77 17.88 -11.73
C GLU A 33 -9.44 16.60 -11.24
N ASN A 34 -8.76 15.45 -11.33
CA ASN A 34 -9.29 14.20 -10.80
C ASN A 34 -9.49 14.25 -9.27
N LEU A 35 -8.58 14.88 -8.51
CA LEU A 35 -8.78 15.05 -7.07
C LEU A 35 -9.97 15.96 -6.73
N THR A 36 -10.24 16.94 -7.58
CA THR A 36 -11.41 17.80 -7.45
C THR A 36 -12.67 16.99 -7.71
N ASP A 37 -12.73 16.23 -8.81
CA ASP A 37 -13.83 15.31 -9.10
C ASP A 37 -14.06 14.30 -7.96
N LEU A 38 -12.97 13.71 -7.46
CA LEU A 38 -13.00 12.75 -6.36
C LEU A 38 -13.67 13.34 -5.12
N ALA A 39 -13.29 14.55 -4.73
CA ALA A 39 -13.87 15.24 -3.59
C ALA A 39 -15.37 15.55 -3.80
N HIS A 40 -15.77 15.98 -5.00
CA HIS A 40 -17.16 16.39 -5.26
C HIS A 40 -18.12 15.22 -5.52
N ASN A 41 -17.66 14.14 -6.17
CA ASN A 41 -18.52 13.04 -6.61
C ASN A 41 -18.39 11.79 -5.73
N ASN A 42 -17.28 11.65 -5.01
CA ASN A 42 -16.97 10.46 -4.22
C ASN A 42 -16.52 10.78 -2.79
N GLY A 43 -16.43 12.06 -2.43
CA GLY A 43 -15.98 12.51 -1.12
C GLY A 43 -16.97 12.15 -0.03
N LEU A 44 -16.47 11.59 1.05
CA LEU A 44 -17.25 11.23 2.23
C LEU A 44 -16.99 12.21 3.37
N LEU A 45 -15.72 12.53 3.62
CA LEU A 45 -15.30 13.40 4.71
C LEU A 45 -13.99 14.11 4.37
N VAL A 46 -13.87 15.37 4.81
CA VAL A 46 -12.62 16.15 4.75
C VAL A 46 -12.29 16.71 6.12
N ASN A 47 -11.02 16.95 6.39
CA ASN A 47 -10.58 17.59 7.63
C ASN A 47 -9.56 18.72 7.41
N PRO A 48 -9.27 19.53 8.45
CA PRO A 48 -8.30 20.64 8.36
C PRO A 48 -6.88 20.20 7.98
N GLU A 49 -6.53 18.96 8.27
CA GLU A 49 -5.27 18.31 7.90
C GLU A 49 -5.19 17.94 6.41
N ASN A 50 -6.20 18.26 5.60
CA ASN A 50 -6.33 17.89 4.18
C ASN A 50 -6.41 16.38 3.93
N LEU A 51 -6.86 15.60 4.90
CA LEU A 51 -7.21 14.20 4.68
C LEU A 51 -8.62 14.13 4.07
N LEU A 52 -8.74 13.42 2.96
CA LEU A 52 -10.00 13.18 2.27
C LEU A 52 -10.31 11.68 2.34
N LEU A 53 -11.40 11.33 3.02
CA LEU A 53 -12.03 10.02 2.90
C LEU A 53 -12.93 10.02 1.67
N TYR A 54 -12.82 8.99 0.83
CA TYR A 54 -13.62 8.89 -0.40
C TYR A 54 -13.96 7.46 -0.78
N ARG A 55 -15.09 7.28 -1.45
CA ARG A 55 -15.47 6.01 -2.09
C ARG A 55 -14.62 5.76 -3.33
N LYS A 56 -14.07 4.55 -3.50
CA LYS A 56 -13.40 4.21 -4.76
C LYS A 56 -14.40 3.84 -5.86
N ALA A 57 -14.55 4.72 -6.86
CA ALA A 57 -15.30 4.41 -8.08
C ALA A 57 -14.62 3.27 -8.87
N LEU A 58 -13.28 3.27 -8.94
CA LEU A 58 -12.47 2.17 -9.46
C LEU A 58 -12.03 1.25 -8.31
N GLY A 59 -13.00 0.53 -7.75
CA GLY A 59 -12.81 -0.36 -6.60
C GLY A 59 -11.93 -1.58 -6.89
N HIS A 60 -11.49 -2.20 -5.81
CA HIS A 60 -10.86 -3.50 -5.72
C HIS A 60 -11.90 -4.55 -5.34
N SER A 61 -12.78 -4.23 -4.41
CA SER A 61 -13.85 -5.10 -3.93
C SER A 61 -15.23 -4.48 -4.12
N THR A 62 -16.24 -5.34 -4.20
CA THR A 62 -17.67 -4.97 -4.20
C THR A 62 -18.29 -5.01 -2.80
N GLU A 63 -17.61 -5.57 -1.79
CA GLU A 63 -18.13 -5.68 -0.43
C GLU A 63 -17.85 -4.43 0.40
N PHE A 64 -16.58 -4.04 0.54
CA PHE A 64 -16.18 -2.77 1.17
C PHE A 64 -14.88 -2.27 0.54
N ASP A 65 -14.87 -1.04 0.04
CA ASP A 65 -13.69 -0.40 -0.52
C ASP A 65 -13.72 1.13 -0.40
N THR A 66 -12.76 1.68 0.34
CA THR A 66 -12.56 3.11 0.48
C THR A 66 -11.09 3.46 0.66
N SER A 67 -10.78 4.74 0.55
CA SER A 67 -9.45 5.25 0.80
C SER A 67 -9.47 6.58 1.52
N ILE A 68 -8.39 6.82 2.27
CA ILE A 68 -8.03 8.14 2.79
C ILE A 68 -6.83 8.62 1.99
N ILE A 69 -6.92 9.80 1.40
CA ILE A 69 -5.82 10.44 0.65
C ILE A 69 -5.42 11.75 1.33
N TYR A 70 -4.11 12.00 1.43
CA TYR A 70 -3.61 13.31 1.83
C TYR A 70 -3.63 14.27 0.64
N ASN A 71 -4.68 15.09 0.58
CA ASN A 71 -4.98 15.94 -0.55
C ASN A 71 -4.20 17.27 -0.50
N THR A 72 -2.95 17.24 -0.94
CA THR A 72 -2.13 18.45 -1.05
C THR A 72 -2.33 19.23 -2.35
N SER A 73 -3.34 18.88 -3.16
CA SER A 73 -3.48 19.41 -4.53
C SER A 73 -3.63 20.93 -4.62
N LYS A 74 -4.17 21.54 -3.56
CA LYS A 74 -4.40 22.99 -3.48
C LYS A 74 -3.28 23.75 -2.75
N CYS A 75 -2.38 23.06 -2.04
CA CYS A 75 -1.37 23.70 -1.19
C CYS A 75 0.08 23.41 -1.61
N VAL A 76 0.35 22.32 -2.35
CA VAL A 76 1.68 21.97 -2.83
C VAL A 76 1.65 21.78 -4.35
N LEU A 77 2.02 22.84 -5.08
CA LEU A 77 2.02 22.81 -6.54
C LEU A 77 3.26 22.13 -7.14
N ASP A 78 4.39 22.13 -6.41
CA ASP A 78 5.58 21.37 -6.80
C ASP A 78 5.33 19.87 -6.55
N PRO A 79 5.21 19.03 -7.61
CA PRO A 79 4.97 17.60 -7.45
C PRO A 79 6.11 16.88 -6.73
N LEU A 80 7.34 17.41 -6.77
CA LEU A 80 8.50 16.83 -6.07
C LEU A 80 8.50 17.14 -4.57
N ALA A 81 7.87 18.24 -4.16
CA ALA A 81 7.74 18.64 -2.77
C ALA A 81 6.60 17.92 -2.03
N ARG A 82 5.78 17.12 -2.73
CA ARG A 82 4.68 16.38 -2.12
C ARG A 82 5.20 15.17 -1.32
N PRO A 83 4.68 14.94 -0.11
CA PRO A 83 4.93 13.70 0.61
C PRO A 83 4.50 12.49 -0.21
N VAL A 84 5.41 11.53 -0.35
CA VAL A 84 5.16 10.23 -0.97
C VAL A 84 5.01 9.12 0.06
N ARG A 85 5.28 9.41 1.34
CA ARG A 85 5.24 8.45 2.43
C ARG A 85 4.84 9.11 3.73
N ARG A 86 4.19 8.36 4.61
CA ARG A 86 3.68 8.85 5.88
C ARG A 86 4.72 9.46 6.82
N THR A 87 5.98 9.01 6.77
CA THR A 87 7.07 9.61 7.57
C THR A 87 7.48 11.02 7.12
N GLN A 88 7.04 11.47 5.94
CA GLN A 88 7.25 12.84 5.45
C GLN A 88 6.10 13.79 5.80
N VAL A 89 5.00 13.26 6.33
CA VAL A 89 3.81 14.03 6.65
C VAL A 89 3.99 14.74 8.00
N PRO A 90 3.51 15.99 8.17
CA PRO A 90 3.57 16.69 9.45
C PRO A 90 2.94 15.88 10.59
N GLU A 91 3.46 16.04 11.81
CA GLU A 91 3.04 15.23 12.97
C GLU A 91 1.54 15.32 13.25
N HIS A 92 0.94 16.52 13.18
CA HIS A 92 -0.49 16.71 13.40
C HIS A 92 -1.36 15.97 12.36
N VAL A 93 -0.98 16.04 11.08
CA VAL A 93 -1.63 15.27 10.00
C VAL A 93 -1.49 13.77 10.26
N ARG A 94 -0.29 13.33 10.66
CA ARG A 94 0.00 11.91 10.97
C ARG A 94 -0.84 11.39 12.14
N HIS A 95 -1.07 12.22 13.16
CA HIS A 95 -1.94 11.89 14.29
C HIS A 95 -3.41 11.75 13.89
N ALA A 96 -3.95 12.71 13.14
CA ALA A 96 -5.32 12.61 12.61
C ALA A 96 -5.47 11.35 11.73
N TRP A 97 -4.52 11.11 10.83
CA TRP A 97 -4.53 9.97 9.95
C TRP A 97 -4.52 8.63 10.69
N ASN A 98 -3.71 8.50 11.75
CA ASN A 98 -3.72 7.31 12.62
C ASN A 98 -5.09 7.04 13.21
N ARG A 99 -5.71 8.08 13.80
CA ARG A 99 -7.04 7.95 14.42
C ARG A 99 -8.09 7.52 13.39
N MET A 100 -8.04 8.07 12.18
CA MET A 100 -8.93 7.64 11.09
C MET A 100 -8.70 6.17 10.71
N ASN A 101 -7.43 5.74 10.57
CA ASN A 101 -7.12 4.34 10.27
C ASN A 101 -7.66 3.38 11.34
N VAL A 102 -7.50 3.72 12.63
CA VAL A 102 -8.04 2.92 13.73
C VAL A 102 -9.54 2.74 13.58
N ILE A 103 -10.29 3.83 13.38
CA ILE A 103 -11.75 3.77 13.26
C ILE A 103 -12.20 2.93 12.06
N LEU A 104 -11.54 3.07 10.90
CA LEU A 104 -11.88 2.25 9.73
C LEU A 104 -11.54 0.77 9.92
N ILE A 105 -10.39 0.46 10.52
CA ILE A 105 -9.99 -0.93 10.78
C ILE A 105 -10.91 -1.56 11.83
N ASP A 106 -11.22 -0.84 12.90
CA ASP A 106 -12.16 -1.27 13.93
C ASP A 106 -13.54 -1.55 13.32
N TYR A 107 -14.04 -0.66 12.46
CA TYR A 107 -15.30 -0.87 11.74
C TYR A 107 -15.29 -2.14 10.88
N MET A 108 -14.23 -2.34 10.07
CA MET A 108 -14.14 -3.54 9.24
C MET A 108 -14.10 -4.82 10.09
N LEU A 109 -13.36 -4.82 11.20
CA LEU A 109 -13.27 -6.00 12.07
C LEU A 109 -14.58 -6.27 12.84
N GLU A 110 -15.33 -5.23 13.20
CA GLU A 110 -16.65 -5.34 13.82
C GLU A 110 -17.70 -5.90 12.85
N GLN A 111 -17.75 -5.38 11.63
CA GLN A 111 -18.76 -5.79 10.63
C GLN A 111 -18.44 -7.14 9.98
N TYR A 112 -17.16 -7.50 9.90
CA TYR A 112 -16.70 -8.72 9.24
C TYR A 112 -15.84 -9.56 10.20
N PRO A 113 -16.39 -10.09 11.29
CA PRO A 113 -15.61 -10.71 12.38
C PRO A 113 -14.97 -12.05 12.00
N ASP A 114 -15.55 -12.77 11.03
CA ASP A 114 -15.10 -14.13 10.67
C ASP A 114 -14.05 -14.11 9.54
N PRO A 115 -12.79 -14.54 9.80
CA PRO A 115 -11.76 -14.68 8.76
C PRO A 115 -12.10 -15.74 7.71
N GLY A 116 -12.94 -16.72 8.04
CA GLY A 116 -13.43 -17.73 7.10
C GLY A 116 -14.43 -17.17 6.07
N GLU A 117 -15.09 -16.07 6.37
CA GLU A 117 -16.06 -15.42 5.49
C GLU A 117 -15.48 -14.20 4.76
N HIS A 118 -14.52 -13.49 5.38
CA HIS A 118 -13.99 -12.24 4.84
C HIS A 118 -12.49 -12.07 5.02
N LEU A 119 -11.81 -11.73 3.92
CA LEU A 119 -10.43 -11.24 3.92
C LEU A 119 -10.44 -9.72 4.08
N ILE A 120 -9.79 -9.20 5.11
CA ILE A 120 -9.64 -7.76 5.36
C ILE A 120 -8.19 -7.35 5.12
N LEU A 121 -8.00 -6.21 4.44
CA LEU A 121 -6.75 -5.48 4.47
C LEU A 121 -6.96 -3.96 4.60
N ALA A 122 -5.99 -3.33 5.25
CA ALA A 122 -5.76 -1.90 5.18
C ALA A 122 -4.29 -1.66 4.84
N GLY A 123 -3.95 -0.56 4.19
CA GLY A 123 -2.53 -0.31 3.93
C GLY A 123 -2.23 0.91 3.12
N GLU A 124 -0.99 1.36 3.25
CA GLU A 124 -0.42 2.49 2.54
C GLU A 124 0.18 2.00 1.22
N ALA A 125 -0.21 2.66 0.13
CA ALA A 125 0.46 2.52 -1.16
C ALA A 125 1.20 3.82 -1.47
N SER A 126 2.52 3.73 -1.54
CA SER A 126 3.38 4.83 -1.96
C SER A 126 3.82 4.62 -3.41
N LEU A 127 3.45 5.57 -4.27
CA LEU A 127 3.99 5.66 -5.62
C LEU A 127 5.32 6.43 -5.57
N ASP A 128 6.38 5.77 -6.02
CA ASP A 128 7.77 6.25 -5.99
C ASP A 128 7.95 7.69 -6.52
N ALA A 129 8.90 8.39 -5.89
CA ALA A 129 9.43 9.69 -6.26
C ALA A 129 10.41 9.69 -7.46
N THR A 130 10.73 8.55 -8.09
CA THR A 130 11.66 8.49 -9.24
C THR A 130 11.09 8.03 -10.56
N TRP A 131 9.78 8.16 -10.73
CA TRP A 131 9.31 8.42 -12.09
C TRP A 131 10.06 9.66 -12.63
N PRO A 132 10.83 9.54 -13.73
CA PRO A 132 11.34 10.73 -14.38
C PRO A 132 10.11 11.55 -14.73
N LEU A 133 9.98 12.80 -14.28
CA LEU A 133 8.84 13.66 -14.64
C LEU A 133 8.62 13.75 -16.17
N THR A 134 9.63 13.35 -16.95
CA THR A 134 9.67 13.29 -18.40
C THR A 134 9.26 11.94 -19.01
N ALA A 135 8.98 10.91 -18.22
CA ALA A 135 8.52 9.62 -18.73
C ALA A 135 7.04 9.71 -19.15
N PRO A 136 6.63 9.20 -20.32
CA PRO A 136 5.22 9.18 -20.70
C PRO A 136 4.40 8.27 -19.75
N GLY A 137 3.51 8.83 -18.94
CA GLY A 137 2.65 8.13 -18.00
C GLY A 137 2.79 8.59 -16.54
N VAL A 138 3.64 9.58 -16.24
CA VAL A 138 3.95 9.98 -14.86
C VAL A 138 2.77 10.71 -14.24
N PRO A 139 2.31 10.29 -13.05
CA PRO A 139 1.36 11.06 -12.26
C PRO A 139 1.79 12.53 -12.08
N SER A 140 0.98 13.49 -12.53
CA SER A 140 1.22 14.92 -12.27
C SER A 140 1.12 15.26 -10.77
N ILE A 141 0.50 14.38 -10.00
CA ILE A 141 0.40 14.40 -8.55
C ILE A 141 0.93 13.10 -7.97
N ARG A 142 1.85 13.24 -7.02
CA ARG A 142 2.22 12.14 -6.12
C ARG A 142 1.16 11.99 -5.05
N MET A 143 0.55 10.80 -4.99
CA MET A 143 -0.55 10.51 -4.08
C MET A 143 -0.07 9.60 -2.96
N LEU A 144 -0.20 10.06 -1.72
CA LEU A 144 -0.09 9.24 -0.53
C LEU A 144 -1.50 8.89 -0.06
N HIS A 145 -1.84 7.61 -0.07
CA HIS A 145 -3.17 7.18 0.33
C HIS A 145 -3.16 5.80 0.98
N ASN A 146 -4.12 5.61 1.90
CA ASN A 146 -4.41 4.34 2.52
C ASN A 146 -5.63 3.71 1.87
N HIS A 147 -5.59 2.41 1.69
CA HIS A 147 -6.68 1.57 1.22
C HIS A 147 -7.31 0.84 2.40
N PHE A 148 -8.63 0.63 2.35
CA PHE A 148 -9.39 -0.18 3.30
C PHE A 148 -10.33 -1.05 2.48
N ILE A 149 -10.08 -2.36 2.47
CA ILE A 149 -10.70 -3.29 1.53
C ILE A 149 -11.12 -4.56 2.26
N VAL A 150 -12.33 -5.02 1.98
CA VAL A 150 -12.84 -6.32 2.44
C VAL A 150 -13.27 -7.15 1.24
N PHE A 151 -12.82 -8.40 1.15
CA PHE A 151 -13.24 -9.35 0.12
C PHE A 151 -14.09 -10.46 0.74
N PRO A 152 -15.23 -10.83 0.12
CA PRO A 152 -15.93 -12.06 0.45
C PRO A 152 -15.04 -13.25 0.10
N MET A 153 -14.81 -14.15 1.06
CA MET A 153 -14.00 -15.35 0.83
C MET A 153 -14.63 -16.30 -0.18
N ASN A 154 -15.97 -16.30 -0.31
CA ASN A 154 -16.66 -17.10 -1.31
C ASN A 154 -16.32 -16.64 -2.73
N ASP A 155 -16.29 -15.33 -2.98
CA ASP A 155 -15.87 -14.77 -4.28
C ASP A 155 -14.42 -15.16 -4.59
N LEU A 156 -13.52 -15.12 -3.60
CA LEU A 156 -12.12 -15.54 -3.79
C LEU A 156 -11.98 -17.05 -4.01
N ARG A 157 -12.83 -17.87 -3.40
CA ARG A 157 -12.84 -19.34 -3.59
C ARG A 157 -13.34 -19.72 -4.98
N ASP A 158 -14.35 -19.01 -5.47
CA ASP A 158 -14.99 -19.25 -6.77
C ASP A 158 -14.21 -18.62 -7.94
N ALA A 159 -13.33 -17.64 -7.64
CA ALA A 159 -12.46 -17.01 -8.61
C ALA A 159 -11.45 -17.99 -9.22
N PRO A 160 -11.14 -17.84 -10.53
CA PRO A 160 -10.08 -18.61 -11.16
C PRO A 160 -8.71 -18.28 -10.54
N LEU A 161 -7.77 -19.23 -10.70
CA LEU A 161 -6.37 -18.96 -10.44
C LEU A 161 -5.87 -17.83 -11.34
N ALA A 162 -5.15 -16.88 -10.77
CA ALA A 162 -4.44 -15.86 -11.54
C ALA A 162 -3.26 -16.51 -12.28
N ASP A 163 -2.86 -15.90 -13.42
CA ASP A 163 -1.64 -16.30 -14.12
C ASP A 163 -0.43 -16.13 -13.18
N PRO A 164 0.36 -17.19 -12.89
CA PRO A 164 1.56 -17.08 -12.07
C PRO A 164 2.60 -16.10 -12.62
N ASN A 165 2.58 -15.82 -13.92
CA ASN A 165 3.46 -14.84 -14.56
C ASN A 165 2.87 -13.43 -14.62
N ASN A 166 1.73 -13.19 -13.97
CA ASN A 166 1.10 -11.88 -13.97
C ASN A 166 2.09 -10.85 -13.38
N PRO A 167 2.44 -9.77 -14.10
CA PRO A 167 3.42 -8.78 -13.64
C PRO A 167 3.07 -8.17 -12.29
N ASN A 168 1.78 -8.17 -11.93
CA ASN A 168 1.24 -7.69 -10.67
C ASN A 168 1.56 -8.61 -9.48
N LEU A 169 1.81 -9.91 -9.71
CA LEU A 169 2.24 -10.86 -8.68
C LEU A 169 3.77 -10.90 -8.55
N THR A 170 4.50 -10.50 -9.59
CA THR A 170 5.91 -10.88 -9.76
C THR A 170 6.94 -9.90 -9.23
N ASP A 171 6.64 -9.05 -8.26
CA ASP A 171 7.67 -8.13 -7.73
C ASP A 171 7.59 -7.84 -6.23
N GLY A 172 6.96 -8.74 -5.48
CA GLY A 172 7.02 -8.77 -4.02
C GLY A 172 8.03 -9.77 -3.46
N GLY A 173 9.23 -9.88 -4.04
CA GLY A 173 10.28 -10.74 -3.47
C GLY A 173 10.11 -12.25 -3.69
N GLN A 174 9.40 -12.70 -4.73
CA GLN A 174 9.13 -14.13 -4.99
C GLN A 174 9.90 -14.71 -6.18
N HIS A 175 10.40 -13.83 -7.07
CA HIS A 175 11.27 -14.19 -8.21
C HIS A 175 12.47 -13.25 -8.36
N SER A 176 12.68 -12.34 -7.40
CA SER A 176 13.76 -11.37 -7.44
C SER A 176 15.03 -11.93 -6.82
N LEU A 177 16.18 -11.38 -7.22
CA LEU A 177 17.49 -11.62 -6.60
C LEU A 177 17.45 -11.47 -5.06
N PHE A 178 16.48 -10.72 -4.54
CA PHE A 178 16.27 -10.50 -3.12
C PHE A 178 15.89 -11.78 -2.36
N GLN A 179 14.92 -12.56 -2.82
CA GLN A 179 14.53 -13.80 -2.15
C GLN A 179 15.66 -14.82 -2.15
N ALA A 180 16.37 -14.88 -3.28
CA ALA A 180 17.39 -15.89 -3.53
C ALA A 180 18.69 -15.62 -2.75
N TYR A 181 18.99 -14.36 -2.42
CA TYR A 181 20.30 -13.99 -1.85
C TYR A 181 20.26 -13.03 -0.66
N MET A 182 19.13 -12.36 -0.40
CA MET A 182 19.06 -11.27 0.60
C MET A 182 18.05 -11.52 1.71
N ARG A 183 17.26 -12.60 1.67
CA ARG A 183 16.22 -12.88 2.68
C ARG A 183 16.78 -12.87 4.10
N ASP A 184 17.90 -13.55 4.32
CA ASP A 184 18.45 -13.71 5.67
C ASP A 184 19.11 -12.41 6.15
N VAL A 185 19.81 -11.69 5.26
CA VAL A 185 20.35 -10.34 5.53
C VAL A 185 19.22 -9.35 5.85
N TYR A 186 18.10 -9.43 5.12
CA TYR A 186 16.95 -8.56 5.34
C TYR A 186 16.31 -8.81 6.70
N ARG A 187 16.10 -10.09 7.07
CA ARG A 187 15.58 -10.45 8.40
C ARG A 187 16.52 -10.03 9.53
N GLU A 188 17.82 -10.25 9.37
CA GLU A 188 18.82 -9.82 10.34
C GLU A 188 18.82 -8.30 10.50
N PHE A 189 18.77 -7.55 9.40
CA PHE A 189 18.74 -6.09 9.42
C PHE A 189 17.55 -5.57 10.23
N PHE A 190 16.33 -6.06 9.95
CA PHE A 190 15.15 -5.64 10.71
C PHE A 190 15.22 -6.07 12.18
N THR A 191 15.80 -7.23 12.48
CA THR A 191 15.96 -7.72 13.86
C THR A 191 16.94 -6.86 14.65
N ARG A 192 18.03 -6.40 14.03
CA ARG A 192 19.02 -5.53 14.68
C ARG A 192 18.60 -4.06 14.70
N ALA A 193 18.00 -3.58 13.62
CA ALA A 193 17.63 -2.18 13.47
C ALA A 193 16.41 -1.82 14.35
N LEU A 194 15.46 -2.74 14.51
CA LEU A 194 14.16 -2.43 15.11
C LEU A 194 13.99 -3.09 16.48
N ASP A 195 13.88 -2.29 17.54
CA ASP A 195 13.43 -2.72 18.88
C ASP A 195 11.89 -2.71 18.97
N LEU A 196 11.25 -3.62 18.23
CA LEU A 196 9.79 -3.73 18.18
C LEU A 196 9.25 -4.48 19.40
N LYS A 197 8.20 -3.94 20.02
CA LYS A 197 7.58 -4.49 21.24
C LYS A 197 6.14 -4.92 21.01
N VAL A 198 5.39 -4.15 20.21
CA VAL A 198 4.03 -4.48 19.77
C VAL A 198 4.05 -5.37 18.54
N LEU A 199 4.96 -5.12 17.59
CA LEU A 199 5.09 -5.88 16.35
C LEU A 199 6.09 -7.02 16.52
N ARG A 200 5.60 -8.27 16.56
CA ARG A 200 6.45 -9.47 16.72
C ARG A 200 6.67 -10.17 15.39
N PRO A 201 7.91 -10.53 15.02
CA PRO A 201 8.16 -11.28 13.79
C PRO A 201 7.27 -12.53 13.71
N ALA A 202 6.56 -12.68 12.59
CA ALA A 202 5.71 -13.83 12.29
C ALA A 202 6.45 -14.79 11.36
N ALA A 203 6.22 -16.10 11.52
CA ALA A 203 6.73 -17.08 10.56
C ALA A 203 5.95 -17.00 9.24
N ASP A 204 6.58 -17.43 8.14
CA ASP A 204 5.92 -17.49 6.83
C ASP A 204 4.60 -18.26 6.87
N ALA A 205 4.50 -19.32 7.66
CA ALA A 205 3.29 -20.13 7.79
C ALA A 205 2.15 -19.37 8.49
N ASP A 206 2.48 -18.49 9.45
CA ASP A 206 1.50 -17.71 10.20
C ASP A 206 1.02 -16.47 9.43
N ALA A 207 1.84 -15.99 8.49
CA ALA A 207 1.53 -14.81 7.69
C ALA A 207 0.67 -15.15 6.46
N ARG A 208 0.84 -16.33 5.85
CA ARG A 208 0.17 -16.66 4.60
C ARG A 208 -1.34 -16.83 4.79
N ILE A 209 -2.09 -16.37 3.80
CA ILE A 209 -3.49 -16.72 3.59
C ILE A 209 -3.53 -18.09 2.92
N ASP A 210 -4.17 -19.07 3.55
CA ASP A 210 -4.20 -20.47 3.09
C ASP A 210 -4.75 -20.62 1.67
N LEU A 211 -5.75 -19.81 1.33
CA LEU A 211 -6.40 -19.87 0.01
C LEU A 211 -5.44 -19.45 -1.11
N THR A 212 -4.66 -18.39 -0.90
CA THR A 212 -3.81 -17.79 -1.94
C THR A 212 -2.37 -18.25 -1.86
N GLY A 213 -1.92 -18.62 -0.66
CA GLY A 213 -0.54 -18.91 -0.31
C GLY A 213 0.32 -17.65 -0.17
N TYR A 214 -0.26 -16.45 -0.06
CA TYR A 214 0.43 -15.16 0.03
C TYR A 214 0.19 -14.47 1.38
N PRO A 215 1.11 -13.62 1.87
CA PRO A 215 2.39 -13.23 1.26
C PRO A 215 3.45 -14.33 1.36
N GLN A 216 4.31 -14.44 0.35
CA GLN A 216 5.45 -15.39 0.36
C GLN A 216 6.77 -14.65 0.48
N GLY A 217 7.62 -15.06 1.42
CA GLY A 217 9.00 -14.58 1.55
C GLY A 217 9.16 -13.13 1.98
N LEU A 218 8.06 -12.40 2.20
CA LEU A 218 8.07 -11.06 2.79
C LEU A 218 8.25 -11.15 4.31
N PRO A 219 8.94 -10.19 4.93
CA PRO A 219 8.92 -10.10 6.39
C PRO A 219 7.49 -9.75 6.83
N SER A 220 7.07 -10.30 7.95
CA SER A 220 5.75 -10.05 8.50
C SER A 220 5.83 -10.00 10.02
N TRP A 221 4.95 -9.22 10.62
CA TRP A 221 4.89 -9.03 12.07
C TRP A 221 3.46 -9.17 12.58
N GLU A 222 3.24 -10.05 13.54
CA GLU A 222 1.97 -10.13 14.26
C GLU A 222 1.81 -8.93 15.20
N ILE A 223 0.66 -8.28 15.15
CA ILE A 223 0.27 -7.20 16.06
C ILE A 223 -0.13 -7.82 17.40
N GLN A 224 0.74 -7.72 18.39
CA GLN A 224 0.44 -8.21 19.74
C GLN A 224 -0.64 -7.34 20.39
N GLY A 225 -1.69 -7.98 20.93
CA GLY A 225 -2.87 -7.29 21.45
C GLY A 225 -3.98 -7.05 20.42
N GLY A 226 -3.78 -7.47 19.16
CA GLY A 226 -4.79 -7.39 18.11
C GLY A 226 -5.28 -5.96 17.88
N THR A 227 -6.60 -5.80 17.77
CA THR A 227 -7.25 -4.51 17.47
C THR A 227 -6.95 -3.43 18.51
N GLU A 228 -6.87 -3.78 19.81
CA GLU A 228 -6.61 -2.79 20.86
C GLU A 228 -5.24 -2.12 20.73
N ALA A 229 -4.25 -2.84 20.18
CA ALA A 229 -2.93 -2.29 19.96
C ALA A 229 -2.92 -1.15 18.93
N LEU A 230 -3.88 -1.12 17.99
CA LEU A 230 -4.00 -0.04 17.01
C LEU A 230 -4.31 1.31 17.67
N LYS A 231 -4.91 1.30 18.87
CA LYS A 231 -5.20 2.51 19.67
C LYS A 231 -3.96 3.03 20.40
N GLU A 232 -2.87 2.26 20.45
CA GLU A 232 -1.63 2.65 21.10
C GLU A 232 -0.72 3.46 20.17
N VAL A 233 -0.22 4.61 20.65
CA VAL A 233 0.77 5.43 19.91
C VAL A 233 2.03 4.62 19.58
N ARG A 234 2.41 3.66 20.44
CA ARG A 234 3.58 2.81 20.21
C ARG A 234 3.44 1.97 18.95
N PHE A 235 2.27 1.38 18.69
CA PHE A 235 2.04 0.60 17.47
C PHE A 235 2.39 1.42 16.24
N TRP A 236 1.91 2.67 16.14
CA TRP A 236 2.15 3.53 14.99
C TRP A 236 3.62 3.97 14.86
N LYS A 237 4.34 4.13 15.98
CA LYS A 237 5.79 4.38 15.95
C LYS A 237 6.55 3.16 15.40
N GLU A 238 6.15 1.96 15.79
CA GLU A 238 6.73 0.72 15.31
C GLU A 238 6.38 0.44 13.83
N TYR A 239 5.16 0.78 13.42
CA TYR A 239 4.73 0.75 12.03
C TYR A 239 5.58 1.67 11.15
N ASP A 240 5.88 2.89 11.62
CA ASP A 240 6.78 3.82 10.94
C ASP A 240 8.23 3.31 10.90
N ALA A 241 8.71 2.73 12.01
CA ALA A 241 10.07 2.19 12.09
C ALA A 241 10.32 1.08 11.06
N ILE A 242 9.31 0.24 10.76
CA ILE A 242 9.38 -0.75 9.67
C ILE A 242 9.62 -0.06 8.32
N LEU A 243 8.89 1.01 8.03
CA LEU A 243 9.07 1.78 6.79
C LEU A 243 10.46 2.45 6.74
N GLU A 244 10.91 3.04 7.85
CA GLU A 244 12.24 3.67 7.93
C GLU A 244 13.36 2.64 7.68
N GLY A 245 13.28 1.46 8.30
CA GLY A 245 14.22 0.37 8.08
C GLY A 245 14.17 -0.14 6.64
N PHE A 246 12.97 -0.26 6.07
CA PHE A 246 12.78 -0.59 4.66
C PHE A 246 13.51 0.40 3.75
N LEU A 247 13.37 1.70 3.99
CA LEU A 247 14.03 2.75 3.22
C LEU A 247 15.56 2.68 3.34
N ASP A 248 16.09 2.51 4.55
CA ASP A 248 17.54 2.40 4.78
C ASP A 248 18.14 1.20 4.05
N PHE A 249 17.44 0.06 4.09
CA PHE A 249 17.87 -1.14 3.40
C PHE A 249 17.98 -0.92 1.89
N TYR A 250 16.91 -0.44 1.27
CA TYR A 250 16.86 -0.28 -0.19
C TYR A 250 17.72 0.88 -0.69
N ARG A 251 17.78 2.00 0.03
CA ARG A 251 18.67 3.13 -0.32
C ARG A 251 20.12 2.69 -0.26
N THR A 252 20.53 2.02 0.81
CA THR A 252 21.87 1.45 0.92
C THR A 252 22.17 0.47 -0.21
N PHE A 253 21.24 -0.44 -0.51
CA PHE A 253 21.40 -1.42 -1.58
C PHE A 253 21.62 -0.74 -2.93
N PHE A 254 20.72 0.16 -3.33
CA PHE A 254 20.81 0.83 -4.63
C PHE A 254 22.00 1.78 -4.73
N THR A 255 22.45 2.38 -3.63
CA THR A 255 23.71 3.14 -3.59
C THR A 255 24.93 2.25 -3.87
N GLN A 256 24.96 1.01 -3.36
CA GLN A 256 26.01 0.04 -3.69
C GLN A 256 25.89 -0.49 -5.13
N VAL A 257 24.67 -0.63 -5.65
CA VAL A 257 24.43 -1.00 -7.05
C VAL A 257 24.92 0.12 -7.97
N SER A 258 24.67 1.40 -7.66
CA SER A 258 25.05 2.52 -8.51
C SER A 258 26.56 2.75 -8.50
N THR A 259 27.18 2.68 -7.33
CA THR A 259 28.59 3.03 -7.14
C THR A 259 29.27 1.98 -6.25
N ARG A 260 30.31 1.33 -6.78
CA ARG A 260 31.07 0.32 -6.03
C ARG A 260 31.73 0.95 -4.81
N GLY A 261 31.47 0.39 -3.62
CA GLY A 261 32.10 0.86 -2.39
C GLY A 261 31.69 2.28 -2.02
N ALA A 262 30.47 2.65 -2.38
CA ALA A 262 29.90 3.93 -1.99
C ALA A 262 29.86 4.08 -0.46
N GLN A 263 29.95 5.31 0.00
CA GLN A 263 29.73 5.65 1.41
C GLN A 263 28.28 5.37 1.81
N MET A 264 28.04 5.29 3.12
CA MET A 264 26.69 5.23 3.67
C MET A 264 25.85 6.41 3.15
N PRO A 265 24.60 6.18 2.71
CA PRO A 265 23.72 7.27 2.31
C PRO A 265 23.49 8.28 3.44
N GLU A 266 23.36 9.56 3.09
CA GLU A 266 23.03 10.58 4.09
C GLU A 266 21.60 10.41 4.63
N GLY A 267 21.39 10.71 5.91
CA GLY A 267 20.07 10.66 6.54
C GLY A 267 19.47 9.26 6.55
N VAL A 268 20.27 8.24 6.87
CA VAL A 268 19.75 6.94 7.28
C VAL A 268 19.20 7.02 8.71
N TYR A 269 18.18 6.23 9.00
CA TYR A 269 17.52 6.16 10.30
C TYR A 269 18.27 5.25 11.29
N PHE A 270 18.88 4.17 10.79
CA PHE A 270 19.55 3.14 11.59
C PHE A 270 21.02 2.96 11.15
N PRO A 271 21.90 3.96 11.37
CA PRO A 271 23.27 3.95 10.84
C PRO A 271 24.10 2.76 11.30
N GLU A 272 24.00 2.36 12.58
CA GLU A 272 24.73 1.22 13.14
C GLU A 272 24.34 -0.09 12.44
N ALA A 273 23.03 -0.34 12.27
CA ALA A 273 22.55 -1.53 11.57
C ALA A 273 22.91 -1.50 10.08
N VAL A 274 22.93 -0.33 9.43
CA VAL A 274 23.38 -0.18 8.04
C VAL A 274 24.85 -0.54 7.91
N GLU A 275 25.70 -0.07 8.81
CA GLU A 275 27.12 -0.37 8.79
C GLU A 275 27.39 -1.86 9.05
N GLU A 276 26.88 -2.39 10.16
CA GLU A 276 27.19 -3.75 10.62
C GLU A 276 26.55 -4.84 9.76
N VAL A 277 25.29 -4.66 9.35
CA VAL A 277 24.50 -5.73 8.70
C VAL A 277 24.50 -5.60 7.18
N LEU A 278 24.64 -4.39 6.62
CA LEU A 278 24.59 -4.18 5.17
C LEU A 278 25.97 -3.93 4.58
N LEU A 279 26.67 -2.88 5.03
CA LEU A 279 27.93 -2.44 4.43
C LEU A 279 29.12 -3.35 4.79
N PHE A 280 29.03 -4.10 5.90
CA PHE A 280 30.02 -5.13 6.27
C PHE A 280 29.65 -6.56 5.80
N ASN A 281 28.56 -6.72 5.05
CA ASN A 281 28.07 -8.03 4.63
C ASN A 281 28.44 -8.38 3.17
N ASN A 282 29.22 -9.45 3.01
CA ASN A 282 29.71 -9.89 1.69
C ASN A 282 28.59 -10.37 0.74
N ASP A 283 27.53 -10.99 1.26
CA ASP A 283 26.41 -11.47 0.44
C ASP A 283 25.57 -10.29 -0.06
N PHE A 284 25.37 -9.27 0.78
CA PHE A 284 24.73 -8.02 0.40
C PHE A 284 25.50 -7.31 -0.71
N LEU A 285 26.80 -7.07 -0.51
CA LEU A 285 27.67 -6.41 -1.49
C LEU A 285 27.83 -7.23 -2.77
N GLY A 286 27.92 -8.56 -2.64
CA GLY A 286 27.97 -9.50 -3.77
C GLY A 286 26.68 -9.46 -4.60
N THR A 287 25.53 -9.36 -3.96
CA THR A 287 24.24 -9.22 -4.65
C THR A 287 24.11 -7.87 -5.35
N ALA A 288 24.52 -6.78 -4.70
CA ALA A 288 24.57 -5.46 -5.33
C ALA A 288 25.48 -5.46 -6.58
N LYS A 289 26.63 -6.15 -6.52
CA LYS A 289 27.49 -6.37 -7.68
C LYS A 289 26.77 -7.11 -8.81
N LYS A 290 26.05 -8.20 -8.53
CA LYS A 290 25.31 -8.96 -9.56
C LYS A 290 24.30 -8.07 -10.29
N VAL A 291 23.55 -7.24 -9.55
CA VAL A 291 22.60 -6.28 -10.14
C VAL A 291 23.34 -5.25 -11.00
N ARG A 292 24.41 -4.63 -10.46
CA ARG A 292 25.22 -3.63 -11.16
C ARG A 292 25.78 -4.16 -12.47
N ASP A 293 26.39 -5.34 -12.44
CA ASP A 293 27.01 -5.96 -13.62
C ASP A 293 25.96 -6.23 -14.70
N ARG A 294 24.75 -6.67 -14.31
CA ARG A 294 23.64 -6.88 -15.25
C ARG A 294 23.14 -5.57 -15.84
N CYS A 295 23.04 -4.49 -15.06
CA CYS A 295 22.67 -3.17 -15.58
C CYS A 295 23.64 -2.64 -16.65
N ILE A 296 24.93 -3.01 -16.57
CA ILE A 296 25.94 -2.57 -17.56
C ILE A 296 25.73 -3.28 -18.90
N THR A 297 25.30 -4.55 -18.89
CA THR A 297 25.26 -5.38 -20.11
C THR A 297 23.85 -5.59 -20.69
N ASP A 298 22.80 -5.35 -19.91
CA ASP A 298 21.40 -5.56 -20.29
C ASP A 298 20.61 -4.26 -20.17
N ALA A 299 20.44 -3.56 -21.30
CA ALA A 299 19.73 -2.29 -21.35
C ALA A 299 18.25 -2.43 -20.95
N ARG A 300 17.60 -3.57 -21.25
CA ARG A 300 16.19 -3.79 -20.87
C ARG A 300 16.07 -3.94 -19.36
N TYR A 301 16.98 -4.68 -18.75
CA TYR A 301 17.05 -4.81 -17.29
C TYR A 301 17.38 -3.46 -16.64
N ALA A 302 18.37 -2.73 -17.13
CA ALA A 302 18.74 -1.43 -16.60
C ALA A 302 17.57 -0.42 -16.64
N HIS A 303 16.79 -0.43 -17.71
CA HIS A 303 15.58 0.40 -17.85
C HIS A 303 14.44 -0.02 -16.90
N ALA A 304 14.38 -1.31 -16.53
CA ALA A 304 13.40 -1.83 -15.59
C ALA A 304 13.75 -1.52 -14.13
N ILE A 305 15.02 -1.26 -13.79
CA ILE A 305 15.42 -0.92 -12.42
C ILE A 305 14.73 0.36 -11.95
N ARG A 306 14.30 0.34 -10.69
CA ARG A 306 13.82 1.50 -9.94
C ARG A 306 14.83 1.80 -8.86
N TRP A 307 15.48 2.95 -8.95
CA TRP A 307 16.61 3.34 -8.10
C TRP A 307 16.17 3.91 -6.76
N GLN A 308 14.92 4.36 -6.64
CA GLN A 308 14.32 4.70 -5.37
C GLN A 308 13.19 3.72 -5.04
N PRO A 309 12.99 3.42 -3.75
CA PRO A 309 12.00 2.44 -3.33
C PRO A 309 10.58 3.03 -3.36
N ALA A 310 9.70 2.43 -4.17
CA ALA A 310 8.25 2.41 -3.87
C ALA A 310 7.95 1.25 -2.91
N PHE A 311 6.90 1.41 -2.12
CA PHE A 311 6.48 0.37 -1.18
C PHE A 311 4.96 0.26 -1.08
N LYS A 312 4.53 -0.91 -0.64
CA LYS A 312 3.20 -1.19 -0.12
C LYS A 312 3.39 -1.73 1.29
N GLN A 313 2.80 -1.09 2.28
CA GLN A 313 2.82 -1.53 3.68
C GLN A 313 1.39 -1.79 4.14
N LEU A 314 1.12 -2.98 4.64
CA LEU A 314 -0.23 -3.48 4.90
C LEU A 314 -0.40 -3.87 6.36
N ILE A 315 -1.65 -3.76 6.82
CA ILE A 315 -2.24 -4.49 7.93
C ILE A 315 -3.30 -5.41 7.32
N TYR A 316 -3.26 -6.70 7.58
CA TYR A 316 -4.30 -7.64 7.13
C TYR A 316 -4.61 -8.66 8.21
N ARG A 317 -5.77 -9.31 8.09
CA ARG A 317 -6.16 -10.40 8.99
C ARG A 317 -5.85 -11.75 8.35
N ASN A 318 -5.14 -12.62 9.04
CA ASN A 318 -4.87 -13.99 8.57
C ASN A 318 -6.04 -14.95 8.86
N ASP A 319 -5.92 -16.21 8.45
CA ASP A 319 -6.96 -17.24 8.63
C ASP A 319 -7.29 -17.53 10.11
N ASP A 320 -6.33 -17.34 11.02
CA ASP A 320 -6.51 -17.48 12.48
C ASP A 320 -7.13 -16.23 13.14
N GLY A 321 -7.43 -15.19 12.37
CA GLY A 321 -7.97 -13.93 12.88
C GLY A 321 -6.92 -12.97 13.47
N LYS A 322 -5.64 -13.29 13.37
CA LYS A 322 -4.54 -12.42 13.81
C LYS A 322 -4.33 -11.27 12.84
N LEU A 323 -4.00 -10.09 13.37
CA LEU A 323 -3.60 -8.95 12.55
C LEU A 323 -2.10 -9.00 12.27
N ILE A 324 -1.73 -8.89 11.00
CA ILE A 324 -0.36 -8.99 10.51
C ILE A 324 0.03 -7.71 9.76
N VAL A 325 1.21 -7.19 10.05
CA VAL A 325 1.88 -6.14 9.28
C VAL A 325 2.85 -6.77 8.28
N THR A 326 2.85 -6.31 7.03
CA THR A 326 3.87 -6.66 6.03
C THR A 326 4.27 -5.44 5.23
N ILE A 327 5.48 -5.45 4.67
CA ILE A 327 5.96 -4.41 3.75
C ILE A 327 6.67 -5.07 2.57
N SER A 328 6.42 -4.55 1.37
CA SER A 328 7.10 -4.99 0.16
C SER A 328 7.58 -3.81 -0.64
N GLN A 329 8.71 -3.98 -1.33
CA GLN A 329 9.02 -3.15 -2.48
C GLN A 329 7.94 -3.38 -3.54
N ASN A 330 7.45 -2.30 -4.11
CA ASN A 330 6.43 -2.36 -5.14
C ASN A 330 7.10 -2.27 -6.52
N SER A 331 6.71 -3.13 -7.46
CA SER A 331 6.79 -2.78 -8.87
C SER A 331 5.50 -2.15 -9.33
N ILE A 332 5.39 -1.84 -10.62
CA ILE A 332 4.31 -1.05 -11.20
C ILE A 332 3.04 -1.93 -11.37
N GLY A 333 2.70 -2.74 -10.36
CA GLY A 333 1.47 -3.52 -10.26
C GLY A 333 0.36 -2.76 -9.55
N ASN A 334 -0.81 -2.71 -10.19
CA ASN A 334 -1.90 -1.75 -9.98
C ASN A 334 -2.65 -1.84 -8.65
N ALA A 335 -2.51 -2.91 -7.85
CA ALA A 335 -3.29 -3.05 -6.63
C ALA A 335 -2.48 -3.49 -5.40
N ILE A 336 -2.74 -2.85 -4.27
CA ILE A 336 -2.20 -3.21 -2.96
C ILE A 336 -2.55 -4.66 -2.54
N THR A 337 -3.60 -5.21 -3.14
CA THR A 337 -4.19 -6.53 -2.92
C THR A 337 -3.33 -7.69 -3.40
N GLU A 338 -2.40 -7.43 -4.33
CA GLU A 338 -1.53 -8.43 -4.95
C GLU A 338 -0.56 -9.06 -3.94
N LEU A 339 -0.21 -8.33 -2.87
CA LEU A 339 0.62 -8.84 -1.77
C LEU A 339 -0.06 -10.00 -1.02
N LEU A 340 -1.40 -10.07 -1.08
CA LEU A 340 -2.20 -11.16 -0.51
C LEU A 340 -2.67 -12.15 -1.58
N GLY A 341 -2.11 -12.07 -2.80
CA GLY A 341 -2.43 -12.97 -3.90
C GLY A 341 -3.79 -12.71 -4.54
N VAL A 342 -4.34 -11.50 -4.41
CA VAL A 342 -5.61 -11.10 -5.05
C VAL A 342 -5.33 -10.15 -6.20
N VAL A 343 -5.48 -10.65 -7.44
CA VAL A 343 -5.38 -9.89 -8.68
C VAL A 343 -6.77 -9.35 -9.04
N VAL A 344 -6.90 -8.04 -9.15
CA VAL A 344 -8.17 -7.40 -9.51
C VAL A 344 -8.18 -6.99 -10.97
N LYS A 345 -9.12 -7.53 -11.74
CA LYS A 345 -9.46 -7.09 -13.09
C LYS A 345 -10.70 -6.19 -13.03
N ARG A 346 -10.54 -4.92 -13.41
CA ARG A 346 -11.64 -3.95 -13.42
C ARG A 346 -12.31 -3.90 -14.79
N ILE A 347 -13.64 -3.95 -14.84
CA ILE A 347 -14.41 -3.86 -16.09
C ILE A 347 -15.47 -2.74 -16.01
N PRO A 348 -15.64 -1.92 -17.06
CA PRO A 348 -16.69 -0.91 -17.08
C PRO A 348 -18.05 -1.61 -17.21
N ASP A 349 -18.85 -1.58 -16.15
CA ASP A 349 -20.17 -2.21 -16.08
C ASP A 349 -21.00 -1.49 -15.01
N ALA A 350 -21.72 -0.45 -15.44
CA ALA A 350 -22.50 0.40 -14.54
C ALA A 350 -23.70 -0.36 -13.92
N GLU A 351 -24.37 -1.22 -14.70
CA GLU A 351 -25.49 -2.02 -14.21
C GLU A 351 -25.04 -3.01 -13.13
N ALA A 352 -23.90 -3.67 -13.33
CA ALA A 352 -23.35 -4.55 -12.31
C ALA A 352 -22.91 -3.78 -11.06
N TYR A 353 -22.32 -2.59 -11.22
CA TYR A 353 -21.89 -1.73 -10.12
C TYR A 353 -23.07 -1.27 -9.25
N GLU A 354 -24.17 -0.87 -9.88
CA GLU A 354 -25.39 -0.40 -9.20
C GLU A 354 -26.05 -1.45 -8.29
N ARG A 355 -25.74 -2.74 -8.48
CA ARG A 355 -26.29 -3.81 -7.64
C ARG A 355 -25.71 -3.84 -6.22
N PHE A 356 -24.46 -3.44 -6.03
CA PHE A 356 -23.83 -3.44 -4.70
C PHE A 356 -23.57 -2.04 -4.15
N GLU A 357 -23.54 -1.01 -5.01
CA GLU A 357 -23.29 0.38 -4.63
C GLU A 357 -24.13 0.85 -3.42
N PRO A 358 -25.45 0.57 -3.32
CA PRO A 358 -26.24 1.05 -2.17
C PRO A 358 -25.75 0.53 -0.82
N LYS A 359 -25.42 -0.77 -0.72
CA LYS A 359 -24.91 -1.38 0.52
C LYS A 359 -23.53 -0.81 0.86
N LEU A 360 -22.67 -0.65 -0.13
CA LEU A 360 -21.37 -0.01 0.05
C LEU A 360 -21.53 1.42 0.58
N ILE A 361 -22.43 2.22 0.01
CA ILE A 361 -22.69 3.59 0.47
C ILE A 361 -23.18 3.60 1.92
N GLU A 362 -24.14 2.77 2.28
CA GLU A 362 -24.64 2.67 3.66
C GLU A 362 -23.50 2.45 4.66
N GLN A 363 -22.60 1.52 4.37
CA GLN A 363 -21.44 1.22 5.21
C GLN A 363 -20.44 2.39 5.28
N LEU A 364 -20.21 3.07 4.16
CA LEU A 364 -19.30 4.22 4.10
C LEU A 364 -19.86 5.45 4.83
N LEU A 365 -21.17 5.66 4.82
CA LEU A 365 -21.82 6.73 5.59
C LEU A 365 -21.84 6.42 7.09
N GLU A 366 -21.94 5.15 7.49
CA GLU A 366 -21.74 4.74 8.89
C GLU A 366 -20.32 5.06 9.37
N VAL A 367 -19.30 4.72 8.59
CA VAL A 367 -17.89 5.08 8.89
C VAL A 367 -17.72 6.59 8.96
N ARG A 368 -18.31 7.34 8.02
CA ARG A 368 -18.30 8.81 8.03
C ARG A 368 -18.82 9.34 9.37
N ARG A 369 -19.96 8.86 9.85
CA ARG A 369 -20.56 9.29 11.12
C ARG A 369 -19.62 9.04 12.30
N ARG A 370 -19.01 7.85 12.39
CA ARG A 370 -18.05 7.51 13.46
C ARG A 370 -16.83 8.43 13.46
N LEU A 371 -16.36 8.86 12.28
CA LEU A 371 -15.26 9.82 12.16
C LEU A 371 -15.67 11.24 12.60
N ILE A 372 -16.88 11.67 12.24
CA ILE A 372 -17.44 12.97 12.69
C ILE A 372 -17.59 12.97 14.21
N GLU A 373 -18.18 11.92 14.80
CA GLU A 373 -18.33 11.77 16.26
C GLU A 373 -16.97 11.77 16.99
N ALA A 374 -15.91 11.32 16.32
CA ALA A 374 -14.55 11.33 16.84
C ALA A 374 -13.81 12.67 16.63
N ASP A 375 -14.46 13.71 16.09
CA ASP A 375 -13.84 15.00 15.78
C ASP A 375 -12.63 14.84 14.84
N LEU A 376 -12.87 14.15 13.71
CA LEU A 376 -11.84 13.90 12.68
C LEU A 376 -12.14 14.53 11.32
N GLY A 377 -13.19 15.34 11.23
CA GLY A 377 -13.54 16.10 10.04
C GLY A 377 -15.05 16.26 9.85
N ASP A 378 -15.41 16.89 8.75
CA ASP A 378 -16.79 17.23 8.39
C ASP A 378 -17.25 16.39 7.19
N GLY A 379 -18.53 16.01 7.20
CA GLY A 379 -19.15 15.26 6.12
C GLY A 379 -19.19 16.06 4.81
N ILE A 380 -18.90 15.40 3.69
CA ILE A 380 -19.05 15.98 2.35
C ILE A 380 -20.38 15.52 1.77
N ALA A 381 -21.22 16.47 1.36
CA ALA A 381 -22.40 16.19 0.55
C ALA A 381 -22.03 16.07 -0.93
N THR A 382 -22.77 15.20 -1.62
CA THR A 382 -22.68 14.99 -3.06
C THR A 382 -24.08 14.95 -3.66
N ALA A 383 -24.18 14.74 -4.98
CA ALA A 383 -25.46 14.48 -5.61
C ALA A 383 -26.13 13.17 -5.12
N TYR A 384 -25.37 12.27 -4.48
CA TYR A 384 -25.81 10.93 -4.10
C TYR A 384 -26.11 10.79 -2.60
N TRP A 385 -25.52 11.62 -1.74
CA TRP A 385 -25.76 11.63 -0.29
C TRP A 385 -25.68 13.05 0.28
N GLY A 386 -26.49 13.29 1.32
CA GLY A 386 -26.61 14.61 1.96
C GLY A 386 -25.48 14.98 2.92
N GLU A 387 -25.54 16.22 3.41
CA GLU A 387 -24.78 16.69 4.56
C GLU A 387 -25.28 15.96 5.82
N GLU A 388 -24.37 15.69 6.75
CA GLU A 388 -24.63 14.98 8.01
C GLU A 388 -24.46 15.91 9.20
#